data_AF-A0A8H4J2R7-F1
#
_entry.id   AF-A0A8H4J2R7-F1
#
_cell.length_a   1.000
_cell.length_b   1.000
_cell.length_c   1.000
_cell.angle_alpha   90.00
_cell.angle_beta   90.00
_cell.angle_gamma   90.00
#
_symmetry.space_group_name_H-M   'P 1'
#
loop_
_entity.id
_entity.type
_entity.pdbx_description
1 polymer ?
#
loop_
_entity_poly.entity_id
_entity_poly.type
_entity_poly.pdbx_seq_one_letter_code
_entity_poly.pdbx_strand_id
1 'polypeptide(L)'
;MFRRAVATAPAQASKLLTSAARPQIASPLRTAAPAITVNIRRSYHEKDKSPRSHHLARAASMRRAPPPPHHPPPSTPSSQAHRKLTPAALLDHYNRPRNVGSMSKADTDVGTGLVGAPACGDVMKLQIRVDPNSNTISDVKFKTFGCGSAIASSSYLTELVRGMTLEQAARIKNTEIAKELCLPPVKLHCSMLAEDAIKSAISNYYTKNPKARQTDLGGTGAPLPKVEVETITETPNTAAAA
;
A
#
# COMPACT_ATOMS: atom_id res chain seq x y z
N MET A 1 53.64 50.57 12.39
CA MET A 1 54.26 50.30 13.70
C MET A 1 53.87 48.88 14.11
N PHE A 2 54.87 47.98 14.16
CA PHE A 2 55.08 46.86 15.11
C PHE A 2 53.86 46.00 15.58
N ARG A 3 53.85 44.65 15.66
CA ARG A 3 54.85 43.57 15.60
C ARG A 3 54.13 42.21 15.37
N ARG A 4 54.86 41.27 14.77
CA ARG A 4 54.66 39.80 14.80
C ARG A 4 54.58 39.24 16.23
N ALA A 5 53.88 38.11 16.40
CA ALA A 5 54.37 37.03 17.26
C ALA A 5 53.89 35.65 16.74
N VAL A 6 54.87 34.82 16.41
CA VAL A 6 54.80 33.38 16.15
C VAL A 6 55.28 32.68 17.42
N ALA A 7 54.65 31.57 17.83
CA ALA A 7 55.24 30.56 18.71
C ALA A 7 54.45 29.24 18.50
N THR A 8 54.94 28.25 17.74
CA THR A 8 55.90 27.16 18.09
C THR A 8 55.39 26.14 19.12
N ALA A 9 55.33 24.89 18.65
CA ALA A 9 55.04 23.62 19.36
C ALA A 9 56.04 23.29 20.50
N PRO A 10 55.76 22.25 21.31
CA PRO A 10 56.37 20.90 21.11
C PRO A 10 55.35 19.76 21.37
N ALA A 11 55.40 18.56 20.78
CA ALA A 11 56.40 17.48 20.71
C ALA A 11 56.56 16.65 22.02
N GLN A 12 56.48 15.31 21.83
CA GLN A 12 56.95 14.20 22.71
C GLN A 12 55.97 13.70 23.79
N ALA A 13 55.89 12.42 24.20
CA ALA A 13 56.56 11.16 23.85
C ALA A 13 55.85 9.96 24.53
N SER A 14 55.99 8.77 23.92
CA SER A 14 56.26 7.43 24.48
C SER A 14 55.40 6.80 25.59
N LYS A 15 54.93 5.57 25.31
CA LYS A 15 55.11 4.27 26.05
C LYS A 15 54.03 3.27 25.55
N LEU A 16 54.32 2.26 24.73
CA LEU A 16 54.89 0.92 24.99
C LEU A 16 54.22 0.11 26.13
N LEU A 17 53.95 -1.18 25.82
CA LEU A 17 53.59 -2.33 26.68
C LEU A 17 52.06 -2.46 26.94
N THR A 18 51.34 -3.59 26.84
CA THR A 18 51.68 -5.03 26.74
C THR A 18 50.41 -5.80 26.29
N SER A 19 50.58 -6.91 25.55
CA SER A 19 49.87 -8.21 25.66
C SER A 19 48.43 -8.28 26.24
N ALA A 20 47.48 -8.82 25.47
CA ALA A 20 46.90 -10.16 25.72
C ALA A 20 45.63 -10.45 24.88
N ALA A 21 45.62 -11.65 24.29
CA ALA A 21 44.50 -12.59 24.14
C ALA A 21 43.20 -12.19 23.39
N ARG A 22 43.08 -12.81 22.21
CA ARG A 22 41.87 -13.15 21.46
C ARG A 22 40.94 -14.06 22.28
N PRO A 23 39.61 -13.97 22.11
CA PRO A 23 38.85 -15.20 21.90
C PRO A 23 37.91 -15.11 20.69
N GLN A 24 37.93 -16.19 19.92
CA GLN A 24 36.96 -16.51 18.88
C GLN A 24 35.78 -17.26 19.50
N ILE A 25 34.56 -16.91 19.11
CA ILE A 25 33.35 -17.69 19.39
C ILE A 25 32.56 -17.67 18.07
N ALA A 26 32.81 -18.63 17.18
CA ALA A 26 32.15 -19.94 17.09
C ALA A 26 30.67 -19.84 16.69
N SER A 27 30.41 -19.96 15.38
CA SER A 27 29.09 -20.17 14.78
C SER A 27 28.59 -21.59 15.05
N PRO A 28 27.31 -21.81 15.38
CA PRO A 28 26.75 -23.15 15.37
C PRO A 28 26.14 -23.52 14.01
N LEU A 29 26.39 -24.78 13.69
CA LEU A 29 26.02 -25.55 12.52
C LEU A 29 24.53 -25.52 12.14
N ARG A 30 24.36 -25.43 10.82
CA ARG A 30 23.44 -26.16 9.94
C ARG A 30 22.82 -27.43 10.57
N THR A 31 21.50 -27.40 10.79
CA THR A 31 20.67 -28.61 10.91
C THR A 31 19.65 -28.61 9.78
N ALA A 32 19.81 -29.56 8.87
CA ALA A 32 18.84 -29.89 7.84
C ALA A 32 17.69 -30.70 8.47
N ALA A 33 16.44 -30.35 8.14
CA ALA A 33 15.25 -31.13 8.45
C ALA A 33 14.25 -31.00 7.28
N PRO A 34 13.37 -32.01 7.08
CA PRO A 34 13.12 -32.59 5.77
C PRO A 34 12.00 -31.93 4.97
N ALA A 35 12.04 -32.17 3.65
CA ALA A 35 10.98 -31.89 2.70
C ALA A 35 9.70 -32.64 3.07
N ILE A 36 8.68 -31.89 3.50
CA ILE A 36 7.32 -32.40 3.60
C ILE A 36 6.57 -32.01 2.33
N THR A 37 6.50 -32.97 1.41
CA THR A 37 5.59 -32.98 0.27
C THR A 37 4.16 -33.17 0.80
N VAL A 38 3.39 -32.09 0.95
CA VAL A 38 1.94 -32.20 1.11
C VAL A 38 1.29 -32.06 -0.25
N ASN A 39 0.81 -33.20 -0.73
CA ASN A 39 0.14 -33.37 -2.00
C ASN A 39 -1.22 -32.65 -2.00
N ILE A 40 -1.43 -31.85 -3.04
CA ILE A 40 -2.72 -31.29 -3.42
C ILE A 40 -3.65 -32.46 -3.81
N ARG A 41 -4.75 -32.65 -3.08
CA ARG A 41 -5.96 -33.27 -3.64
C ARG A 41 -7.21 -32.53 -3.18
N ARG A 42 -7.66 -31.63 -4.06
CA ARG A 42 -9.09 -31.39 -4.29
C ARG A 42 -9.73 -32.72 -4.67
N SER A 43 -10.82 -33.09 -4.02
CA SER A 43 -11.84 -33.93 -4.65
C SER A 43 -13.19 -33.54 -4.07
N TYR A 44 -13.87 -32.69 -4.83
CA TYR A 44 -15.29 -32.42 -4.69
C TYR A 44 -16.08 -33.66 -5.11
N HIS A 45 -17.29 -33.74 -4.55
CA HIS A 45 -18.41 -34.61 -4.89
C HIS A 45 -18.53 -34.96 -6.38
N GLU A 46 -18.69 -36.25 -6.67
CA GLU A 46 -19.50 -36.71 -7.82
C GLU A 46 -20.31 -37.93 -7.34
N LYS A 47 -21.64 -37.81 -7.32
CA LYS A 47 -22.54 -38.81 -6.76
C LYS A 47 -23.60 -39.16 -7.82
N ASP A 48 -23.16 -39.67 -8.96
CA ASP A 48 -24.06 -40.16 -10.01
C ASP A 48 -24.17 -41.68 -9.95
N LYS A 49 -25.22 -42.14 -9.25
CA LYS A 49 -25.75 -43.50 -9.42
C LYS A 49 -26.81 -43.45 -10.51
N SER A 50 -26.54 -44.07 -11.66
CA SER A 50 -27.57 -44.52 -12.59
C SER A 50 -27.55 -46.05 -12.67
N PRO A 51 -28.71 -46.71 -12.61
CA PRO A 51 -28.86 -48.02 -13.20
C PRO A 51 -29.84 -48.00 -14.37
N ARG A 52 -29.42 -48.68 -15.44
CA ARG A 52 -30.21 -49.07 -16.60
C ARG A 52 -31.43 -49.89 -16.20
N SER A 53 -32.54 -49.69 -16.90
CA SER A 53 -33.46 -50.78 -17.22
C SER A 53 -34.22 -50.47 -18.50
N HIS A 54 -33.98 -51.29 -19.51
CA HIS A 54 -34.81 -51.45 -20.70
C HIS A 54 -36.15 -52.05 -20.30
N HIS A 55 -37.25 -51.52 -20.83
CA HIS A 55 -38.43 -52.34 -21.11
C HIS A 55 -39.21 -51.77 -22.30
N LEU A 56 -39.35 -52.60 -23.33
CA LEU A 56 -40.27 -52.44 -24.44
C LEU A 56 -41.71 -52.51 -23.95
N ALA A 57 -42.58 -51.63 -24.45
CA ALA A 57 -43.98 -51.95 -24.70
C ALA A 57 -44.61 -50.94 -25.68
N ARG A 58 -45.61 -51.43 -26.39
CA ARG A 58 -46.06 -51.05 -27.73
C ARG A 58 -47.46 -50.41 -27.65
N ALA A 59 -47.71 -49.44 -28.53
CA ALA A 59 -48.99 -49.00 -29.08
C ALA A 59 -50.17 -48.60 -28.16
N ALA A 60 -50.65 -47.37 -28.31
CA ALA A 60 -52.07 -47.08 -28.51
C ALA A 60 -52.28 -45.63 -28.97
N SER A 61 -52.84 -45.48 -30.17
CA SER A 61 -53.34 -44.24 -30.75
C SER A 61 -54.66 -43.86 -30.09
N MET A 62 -54.69 -42.80 -29.29
CA MET A 62 -55.91 -42.05 -28.96
C MET A 62 -55.60 -40.56 -28.91
N ARG A 63 -56.38 -39.80 -29.68
CA ARG A 63 -56.32 -38.34 -29.84
C ARG A 63 -56.44 -37.66 -28.47
N ARG A 64 -55.45 -36.85 -28.07
CA ARG A 64 -55.55 -35.91 -26.94
C ARG A 64 -55.70 -34.50 -27.46
N ALA A 65 -56.69 -33.78 -26.93
CA ALA A 65 -56.97 -32.37 -27.18
C ALA A 65 -55.78 -31.47 -26.80
N PRO A 66 -55.62 -30.28 -27.41
CA PRO A 66 -54.56 -29.35 -27.04
C PRO A 66 -54.77 -28.80 -25.63
N PRO A 67 -53.71 -28.61 -24.82
CA PRO A 67 -53.81 -27.98 -23.51
C PRO A 67 -54.17 -26.48 -23.67
N PRO A 68 -54.92 -25.87 -22.72
CA PRO A 68 -55.18 -24.44 -22.74
C PRO A 68 -53.87 -23.65 -22.56
N PRO A 69 -53.79 -22.39 -23.05
CA PRO A 69 -52.60 -21.58 -22.87
C PRO A 69 -52.40 -21.29 -21.38
N HIS A 70 -51.36 -21.90 -20.80
CA HIS A 70 -50.88 -21.53 -19.48
C HIS A 70 -50.22 -20.15 -19.59
N HIS A 71 -50.90 -19.12 -19.09
CA HIS A 71 -50.26 -17.85 -18.78
C HIS A 71 -49.15 -18.11 -17.75
N PRO A 72 -47.90 -17.64 -17.96
CA PRO A 72 -46.90 -17.71 -16.92
C PRO A 72 -47.38 -16.89 -15.71
N PRO A 73 -47.22 -17.37 -14.47
CA PRO A 73 -47.50 -16.56 -13.29
C PRO A 73 -46.60 -15.31 -13.30
N PRO A 74 -47.07 -14.17 -12.76
CA PRO A 74 -46.24 -12.99 -12.62
C PRO A 74 -44.98 -13.36 -11.85
N SER A 75 -43.83 -13.06 -12.43
CA SER A 75 -42.52 -13.23 -11.82
C SER A 75 -42.50 -12.58 -10.44
N THR A 76 -42.53 -13.40 -9.40
CA THR A 76 -42.14 -12.99 -8.06
C THR A 76 -40.70 -12.48 -8.12
N PRO A 77 -40.38 -11.25 -7.68
CA PRO A 77 -38.99 -10.87 -7.44
C PRO A 77 -38.61 -11.44 -6.07
N SER A 78 -38.53 -12.77 -5.95
CA SER A 78 -38.11 -13.44 -4.72
C SER A 78 -36.79 -14.16 -4.94
N SER A 79 -35.74 -13.38 -4.73
CA SER A 79 -34.44 -13.76 -4.19
C SER A 79 -33.48 -12.69 -4.67
N GLN A 80 -33.33 -11.62 -3.88
CA GLN A 80 -32.10 -10.85 -3.91
C GLN A 80 -30.98 -11.79 -3.45
N ALA A 81 -30.53 -12.65 -4.36
CA ALA A 81 -29.18 -13.15 -4.30
C ALA A 81 -28.31 -11.91 -4.23
N HIS A 82 -27.61 -11.73 -3.10
CA HIS A 82 -26.44 -10.89 -2.98
C HIS A 82 -25.47 -11.29 -4.09
N ARG A 83 -25.71 -10.78 -5.31
CA ARG A 83 -24.78 -10.88 -6.42
C ARG A 83 -23.62 -10.02 -5.96
N LYS A 84 -22.60 -10.70 -5.43
CA LYS A 84 -21.35 -10.12 -4.96
C LYS A 84 -20.94 -9.06 -5.97
N LEU A 85 -21.15 -7.80 -5.61
CA LEU A 85 -20.72 -6.66 -6.38
C LEU A 85 -19.21 -6.62 -6.19
N THR A 86 -18.48 -7.51 -6.85
CA THR A 86 -17.02 -7.40 -6.96
C THR A 86 -16.80 -6.28 -7.95
N PRO A 87 -16.41 -5.08 -7.49
CA PRO A 87 -16.14 -3.96 -8.39
C PRO A 87 -14.97 -4.39 -9.25
N ALA A 88 -15.16 -4.45 -10.57
CA ALA A 88 -14.13 -4.96 -11.48
C ALA A 88 -12.80 -4.21 -11.27
N ALA A 89 -12.87 -2.89 -11.03
CA ALA A 89 -11.73 -2.06 -10.67
C ALA A 89 -11.04 -2.48 -9.37
N LEU A 90 -11.79 -2.72 -8.29
CA LEU A 90 -11.21 -3.12 -7.00
C LEU A 90 -10.43 -4.42 -7.10
N LEU A 91 -11.01 -5.42 -7.76
CA LEU A 91 -10.36 -6.72 -7.92
C LEU A 91 -9.14 -6.64 -8.84
N ASP A 92 -9.23 -5.82 -9.90
CA ASP A 92 -8.13 -5.58 -10.83
C ASP A 92 -6.94 -4.89 -10.15
N HIS A 93 -7.16 -3.80 -9.42
CA HIS A 93 -6.10 -3.12 -8.65
C HIS A 93 -5.52 -3.96 -7.52
N TYR A 94 -6.30 -4.88 -6.95
CA TYR A 94 -5.81 -5.83 -5.95
C TYR A 94 -4.91 -6.91 -6.58
N ASN A 95 -5.32 -7.50 -7.70
CA ASN A 95 -4.57 -8.57 -8.36
C ASN A 95 -3.34 -8.06 -9.11
N ARG A 96 -3.42 -6.85 -9.66
CA ARG A 96 -2.36 -6.22 -10.47
C ARG A 96 -2.14 -4.77 -10.02
N PRO A 97 -1.60 -4.55 -8.82
CA PRO A 97 -1.38 -3.20 -8.32
C PRO A 97 -0.37 -2.46 -9.21
N ARG A 98 -0.67 -1.19 -9.53
CA ARG A 98 0.15 -0.34 -10.40
C ARG A 98 1.13 0.43 -9.53
N ASN A 99 2.24 0.91 -10.09
CA ASN A 99 3.11 1.85 -9.36
C ASN A 99 3.65 1.36 -7.99
N VAL A 100 3.70 0.06 -7.74
CA VAL A 100 4.28 -0.50 -6.50
C VAL A 100 5.78 -0.26 -6.52
N GLY A 101 6.31 0.35 -5.47
CA GLY A 101 7.74 0.62 -5.38
C GLY A 101 8.07 1.72 -4.39
N SER A 102 9.29 2.22 -4.46
CA SER A 102 9.73 3.34 -3.64
C SER A 102 10.73 4.19 -4.40
N MET A 103 10.75 5.47 -4.07
CA MET A 103 11.73 6.45 -4.54
C MET A 103 12.67 6.83 -3.39
N SER A 104 13.83 7.40 -3.74
CA SER A 104 14.76 7.98 -2.78
C SER A 104 14.06 9.11 -2.01
N LYS A 105 14.13 9.07 -0.67
CA LYS A 105 13.60 10.14 0.18
C LYS A 105 14.51 11.37 0.19
N ALA A 106 15.78 11.22 -0.22
CA ALA A 106 16.77 12.28 -0.25
C ALA A 106 16.55 13.27 -1.40
N ASP A 107 15.83 12.84 -2.45
CA ASP A 107 15.52 13.69 -3.60
C ASP A 107 14.68 14.90 -3.13
N THR A 108 15.07 16.10 -3.56
CA THR A 108 14.35 17.36 -3.32
C THR A 108 13.00 17.37 -4.00
N ASP A 109 12.91 16.72 -5.15
CA ASP A 109 11.73 16.73 -6.02
C ASP A 109 10.71 15.65 -5.61
N VAL A 110 11.01 14.88 -4.56
CA VAL A 110 10.18 13.79 -4.06
C VAL A 110 9.53 14.14 -2.72
N GLY A 111 8.20 14.24 -2.74
CA GLY A 111 7.37 14.29 -1.54
C GLY A 111 7.08 12.88 -1.04
N THR A 112 7.22 12.65 0.27
CA THR A 112 6.89 11.35 0.90
C THR A 112 5.84 11.54 2.00
N GLY A 113 4.72 10.84 1.86
CA GLY A 113 3.69 10.72 2.88
C GLY A 113 3.71 9.32 3.49
N LEU A 114 3.74 9.23 4.81
CA LEU A 114 3.58 7.98 5.55
C LEU A 114 2.40 8.18 6.50
N VAL A 115 1.35 7.40 6.31
CA VAL A 115 0.10 7.50 7.07
C VAL A 115 -0.37 6.13 7.53
N GLY A 116 -1.23 6.13 8.55
CA GLY A 116 -1.71 4.92 9.20
C GLY A 116 -0.88 4.51 10.41
N ALA A 117 -1.36 3.51 11.13
CA ALA A 117 -0.75 3.02 12.36
C ALA A 117 -0.68 1.49 12.33
N PRO A 118 0.46 0.88 12.72
CA PRO A 118 0.59 -0.57 12.76
C PRO A 118 -0.47 -1.27 13.62
N ALA A 119 -0.93 -0.60 14.69
CA ALA A 119 -1.98 -1.11 15.57
C ALA A 119 -3.34 -1.28 14.87
N CYS A 120 -3.63 -0.46 13.86
CA CYS A 120 -4.88 -0.52 13.10
C CYS A 120 -4.80 -1.52 11.92
N GLY A 121 -3.62 -2.07 11.64
CA GLY A 121 -3.40 -3.01 10.54
C GLY A 121 -3.31 -2.38 9.15
N ASP A 122 -3.45 -1.06 9.03
CA ASP A 122 -3.32 -0.32 7.76
C ASP A 122 -2.23 0.76 7.87
N VAL A 123 -1.23 0.68 7.00
CA VAL A 123 -0.11 1.64 6.89
C VAL A 123 0.22 1.84 5.41
N MET A 124 0.22 3.10 4.96
CA MET A 124 0.49 3.45 3.57
C MET A 124 1.66 4.45 3.48
N LYS A 125 2.64 4.11 2.64
CA LYS A 125 3.69 5.00 2.19
C LYS A 125 3.44 5.40 0.73
N LEU A 126 3.19 6.67 0.50
CA LEU A 126 3.05 7.25 -0.83
C LEU A 126 4.23 8.18 -1.12
N GLN A 127 4.79 8.09 -2.32
CA GLN A 127 5.85 8.97 -2.78
C GLN A 127 5.46 9.54 -4.12
N ILE A 128 5.55 10.86 -4.26
CA ILE A 128 5.28 11.60 -5.50
C ILE A 128 6.56 12.30 -5.94
N ARG A 129 6.86 12.26 -7.23
CA ARG A 129 7.90 13.07 -7.85
C ARG A 129 7.22 14.21 -8.60
N VAL A 130 7.68 15.43 -8.36
CA VAL A 130 7.08 16.64 -8.91
C VAL A 130 8.08 17.30 -9.85
N ASP A 131 7.62 17.75 -11.01
CA ASP A 131 8.41 18.64 -11.86
C ASP A 131 8.34 20.07 -11.31
N PRO A 132 9.48 20.68 -10.93
CA PRO A 132 9.51 22.01 -10.32
C PRO A 132 9.02 23.12 -11.25
N ASN A 133 9.04 22.93 -12.57
CA ASN A 133 8.61 23.96 -13.53
C ASN A 133 7.09 24.01 -13.66
N SER A 134 6.44 22.85 -13.69
CA SER A 134 5.02 22.70 -13.98
C SER A 134 4.18 22.41 -12.73
N ASN A 135 4.81 22.20 -11.56
CA ASN A 135 4.17 21.71 -10.33
C ASN A 135 3.26 20.48 -10.58
N THR A 136 3.65 19.66 -11.56
CA THR A 136 2.91 18.48 -11.99
C THR A 136 3.59 17.22 -11.50
N ILE A 137 2.80 16.24 -11.09
CA ILE A 137 3.28 14.96 -10.59
C ILE A 137 3.73 14.09 -11.78
N SER A 138 5.03 13.85 -11.91
CA SER A 138 5.62 13.10 -13.03
C SER A 138 5.62 11.58 -12.81
N ASP A 139 5.91 11.15 -11.59
CA ASP A 139 5.85 9.74 -11.17
C ASP A 139 5.33 9.61 -9.75
N VAL A 140 4.73 8.46 -9.48
CA VAL A 140 4.13 8.13 -8.19
C VAL A 140 4.48 6.68 -7.88
N LYS A 141 4.91 6.43 -6.65
CA LYS A 141 5.16 5.09 -6.14
C LYS A 141 4.50 4.91 -4.79
N PHE A 142 4.01 3.72 -4.51
CA PHE A 142 3.47 3.40 -3.20
C PHE A 142 3.95 2.05 -2.66
N LYS A 143 3.90 1.95 -1.33
CA LYS A 143 3.91 0.68 -0.59
C LYS A 143 2.84 0.77 0.48
N THR A 144 2.01 -0.27 0.60
CA THR A 144 0.95 -0.29 1.60
C THR A 144 0.90 -1.66 2.26
N PHE A 145 0.61 -1.65 3.55
CA PHE A 145 0.28 -2.82 4.34
C PHE A 145 -1.15 -2.63 4.81
N GLY A 146 -2.02 -3.60 4.55
CA GLY A 146 -3.42 -3.46 4.87
C GLY A 146 -4.29 -4.47 4.15
N CYS A 147 -5.61 -4.32 4.32
CA CYS A 147 -6.56 -5.19 3.63
C CYS A 147 -6.54 -4.97 2.11
N GLY A 148 -7.09 -5.92 1.33
CA GLY A 148 -7.11 -5.83 -0.13
C GLY A 148 -7.76 -4.56 -0.68
N SER A 149 -8.74 -4.01 0.04
CA SER A 149 -9.35 -2.71 -0.28
C SER A 149 -8.38 -1.54 -0.12
N ALA A 150 -7.50 -1.56 0.90
CA ALA A 150 -6.46 -0.55 1.06
C ALA A 150 -5.45 -0.62 -0.09
N ILE A 151 -5.02 -1.82 -0.50
CA ILE A 151 -4.14 -2.02 -1.66
C ILE A 151 -4.79 -1.48 -2.94
N ALA A 152 -6.06 -1.80 -3.17
CA ALA A 152 -6.79 -1.32 -4.34
C ALA A 152 -6.94 0.21 -4.34
N SER A 153 -7.31 0.81 -3.20
CA SER A 153 -7.41 2.27 -3.05
C SER A 153 -6.08 2.98 -3.29
N SER A 154 -4.98 2.48 -2.73
CA SER A 154 -3.65 3.05 -2.96
C SER A 154 -3.24 2.97 -4.43
N SER A 155 -3.47 1.82 -5.07
CA SER A 155 -3.15 1.57 -6.47
C SER A 155 -3.94 2.51 -7.39
N TYR A 156 -5.25 2.62 -7.19
CA TYR A 156 -6.11 3.53 -7.95
C TYR A 156 -5.69 5.00 -7.79
N LEU A 157 -5.41 5.43 -6.56
CA LEU A 157 -4.94 6.79 -6.29
C LEU A 157 -3.67 7.11 -7.10
N THR A 158 -2.71 6.19 -7.18
CA THR A 158 -1.45 6.45 -7.89
C THR A 158 -1.61 6.63 -9.40
N GLU A 159 -2.61 5.99 -10.01
CA GLU A 159 -2.93 6.22 -11.41
C GLU A 159 -3.67 7.55 -11.59
N LEU A 160 -4.59 7.87 -10.68
CA LEU A 160 -5.36 9.10 -10.71
C LEU A 160 -4.46 10.34 -10.58
N VAL A 161 -3.53 10.37 -9.62
CA VAL A 161 -2.70 11.55 -9.36
C VAL A 161 -1.58 11.78 -10.37
N ARG A 162 -1.26 10.79 -11.20
CA ARG A 162 -0.16 10.91 -12.16
C ARG A 162 -0.53 11.88 -13.28
N GLY A 163 0.31 12.88 -13.52
CA GLY A 163 0.05 13.94 -14.50
C GLY A 163 -0.88 15.05 -14.00
N MET A 164 -1.36 14.98 -12.75
CA MET A 164 -2.11 16.07 -12.11
C MET A 164 -1.16 17.09 -11.48
N THR A 165 -1.63 18.33 -11.35
CA THR A 165 -0.94 19.34 -10.55
C THR A 165 -1.09 19.06 -9.06
N LEU A 166 -0.19 19.57 -8.23
CA LEU A 166 -0.29 19.42 -6.76
C LEU A 166 -1.63 19.94 -6.20
N GLU A 167 -2.15 21.03 -6.78
CA GLU A 167 -3.46 21.57 -6.43
C GLU A 167 -4.61 20.61 -6.73
N GLN A 168 -4.59 19.98 -7.90
CA GLN A 168 -5.61 19.01 -8.29
C GLN A 168 -5.53 17.77 -7.41
N ALA A 169 -4.31 17.25 -7.19
CA ALA A 169 -4.09 16.08 -6.36
C ALA A 169 -4.53 16.32 -4.90
N ALA A 170 -4.35 17.53 -4.37
CA ALA A 170 -4.80 17.89 -3.02
C ALA A 170 -6.32 17.98 -2.87
N ARG A 171 -7.06 18.17 -3.97
CA ARG A 171 -8.53 18.25 -3.97
C ARG A 171 -9.22 16.89 -4.04
N ILE A 172 -8.48 15.82 -4.30
CA ILE A 172 -9.02 14.46 -4.35
C ILE A 172 -9.62 14.11 -3.00
N LYS A 173 -10.85 13.59 -3.04
CA LYS A 173 -11.60 13.19 -1.85
C LYS A 173 -11.76 11.69 -1.78
N ASN A 174 -11.81 11.16 -0.55
CA ASN A 174 -12.09 9.76 -0.27
C ASN A 174 -13.41 9.28 -0.90
N THR A 175 -14.39 10.17 -1.07
CA THR A 175 -15.70 9.87 -1.65
C THR A 175 -15.60 9.48 -3.13
N GLU A 176 -14.69 10.11 -3.88
CA GLU A 176 -14.47 9.81 -5.29
C GLU A 176 -13.82 8.44 -5.45
N ILE A 177 -12.79 8.17 -4.64
CA ILE A 177 -12.09 6.87 -4.59
C ILE A 177 -13.06 5.75 -4.19
N ALA A 178 -13.87 5.98 -3.14
CA ALA A 178 -14.84 5.01 -2.66
C ALA A 178 -15.93 4.70 -3.68
N LYS A 179 -16.37 5.71 -4.43
CA LYS A 179 -17.38 5.55 -5.48
C LYS A 179 -16.84 4.74 -6.64
N GLU A 180 -15.63 5.06 -7.12
CA GLU A 180 -15.02 4.33 -8.25
C GLU A 180 -14.78 2.85 -7.90
N LEU A 181 -14.26 2.60 -6.71
CA LEU A 181 -13.99 1.25 -6.23
C LEU A 181 -15.23 0.57 -5.65
N CYS A 182 -16.41 1.20 -5.70
CA CYS A 182 -17.68 0.74 -5.11
C CYS A 182 -17.49 0.14 -3.71
N LEU A 183 -16.75 0.85 -2.84
CA LEU A 183 -16.42 0.36 -1.51
C LEU A 183 -17.69 0.26 -0.64
N PRO A 184 -17.91 -0.86 0.06
CA PRO A 184 -18.98 -0.94 1.04
C PRO A 184 -18.70 0.03 2.21
N PRO A 185 -19.73 0.51 2.93
CA PRO A 185 -19.57 1.50 4.00
C PRO A 185 -18.52 1.13 5.07
N VAL A 186 -18.38 -0.16 5.37
CA VAL A 186 -17.42 -0.70 6.36
C VAL A 186 -15.96 -0.48 5.94
N LYS A 187 -15.68 -0.29 4.64
CA LYS A 187 -14.34 -0.16 4.06
C LYS A 187 -13.98 1.27 3.62
N LEU A 188 -14.77 2.27 4.01
CA LEU A 188 -14.49 3.68 3.66
C LEU A 188 -13.19 4.22 4.29
N HIS A 189 -12.72 3.64 5.39
CA HIS A 189 -11.41 4.02 5.97
C HIS A 189 -10.25 3.80 4.97
N CYS A 190 -10.37 2.85 4.04
CA CYS A 190 -9.35 2.58 3.03
C CYS A 190 -9.21 3.73 2.03
N SER A 191 -10.31 4.45 1.70
CA SER A 191 -10.24 5.63 0.84
C SER A 191 -9.80 6.87 1.60
N MET A 192 -10.12 6.97 2.90
CA MET A 192 -9.60 8.04 3.78
C MET A 192 -8.07 7.95 3.92
N LEU A 193 -7.54 6.74 4.13
CA LEU A 193 -6.08 6.51 4.20
C LEU A 193 -5.38 6.98 2.92
N ALA A 194 -5.97 6.74 1.76
CA ALA A 194 -5.43 7.16 0.47
C ALA A 194 -5.43 8.69 0.32
N GLU A 195 -6.53 9.36 0.71
CA GLU A 195 -6.63 10.83 0.74
C GLU A 195 -5.59 11.45 1.68
N ASP A 196 -5.44 10.92 2.89
CA ASP A 196 -4.47 11.40 3.87
C ASP A 196 -3.03 11.22 3.35
N ALA A 197 -2.76 10.11 2.67
CA ALA A 197 -1.43 9.82 2.11
C ALA A 197 -1.00 10.86 1.07
N ILE A 198 -1.90 11.25 0.15
CA ILE A 198 -1.57 12.26 -0.88
C ILE A 198 -1.37 13.64 -0.27
N LYS A 199 -2.23 14.05 0.68
CA LYS A 199 -2.07 15.33 1.39
C LYS A 199 -0.76 15.38 2.17
N SER A 200 -0.41 14.30 2.86
CA SER A 200 0.86 14.17 3.58
C SER A 200 2.06 14.25 2.63
N ALA A 201 2.02 13.57 1.48
CA ALA A 201 3.10 13.59 0.49
C ALA A 201 3.30 14.98 -0.13
N ILE A 202 2.21 15.68 -0.44
CA ILE A 202 2.23 17.07 -0.95
C ILE A 202 2.78 18.03 0.11
N SER A 203 2.33 17.91 1.36
CA SER A 203 2.85 18.72 2.48
C SER A 203 4.36 18.53 2.65
N ASN A 204 4.85 17.29 2.61
CA ASN A 204 6.28 17.00 2.68
C ASN A 204 7.08 17.64 1.53
N TYR A 205 6.53 17.65 0.31
CA TYR A 205 7.15 18.32 -0.82
C TYR A 205 7.26 19.84 -0.60
N TYR A 206 6.22 20.49 -0.10
CA TYR A 206 6.26 21.93 0.22
C TYR A 206 7.23 22.26 1.33
N THR A 207 7.38 21.41 2.35
CA THR A 207 8.38 21.60 3.41
C THR A 207 9.81 21.58 2.85
N LYS A 208 10.08 20.73 1.85
CA LYS A 208 11.38 20.67 1.17
C LYS A 208 11.60 21.82 0.19
N ASN A 209 10.53 22.31 -0.43
CA ASN A 209 10.56 23.33 -1.48
C ASN A 209 9.71 24.55 -1.08
N PRO A 210 10.19 25.42 -0.16
CA PRO A 210 9.42 26.57 0.33
C PRO A 210 9.11 27.64 -0.74
N LYS A 211 9.77 27.55 -1.91
CA LYS A 211 9.51 28.44 -3.07
C LYS A 211 8.38 27.93 -3.97
N ALA A 212 7.98 26.66 -3.83
CA ALA A 212 6.84 26.14 -4.57
C ALA A 212 5.57 26.80 -4.00
N ARG A 213 4.75 27.39 -4.88
CA ARG A 213 3.54 28.13 -4.50
C ARG A 213 2.67 27.27 -3.58
N GLN A 214 2.56 27.66 -2.32
CA GLN A 214 1.72 26.99 -1.36
C GLN A 214 0.26 27.20 -1.77
N THR A 215 -0.49 26.11 -1.83
CA THR A 215 -1.88 26.13 -2.30
C THR A 215 -2.76 26.50 -1.12
N ASP A 216 -3.54 27.59 -1.26
CA ASP A 216 -4.56 27.98 -0.27
C ASP A 216 -5.69 26.94 -0.24
N LEU A 217 -5.49 25.89 0.55
CA LEU A 217 -6.50 24.87 0.84
C LEU A 217 -7.31 25.33 2.06
N GLY A 218 -8.12 26.38 1.88
CA GLY A 218 -9.12 26.80 2.84
C GLY A 218 -10.30 25.83 2.87
N GLY A 219 -10.30 24.90 3.82
CA GLY A 219 -11.45 24.03 4.08
C GLY A 219 -11.11 22.86 4.99
N THR A 220 -11.38 23.02 6.29
CA THR A 220 -11.13 22.10 7.43
C THR A 220 -9.66 21.94 7.82
N GLY A 221 -9.15 22.97 8.50
CA GLY A 221 -7.90 22.92 9.23
C GLY A 221 -8.02 22.11 10.52
N ALA A 222 -7.29 21.00 10.58
CA ALA A 222 -6.53 20.68 11.78
C ALA A 222 -5.08 21.12 11.50
N PRO A 223 -4.40 21.83 12.41
CA PRO A 223 -2.98 22.11 12.27
C PRO A 223 -2.23 20.78 12.11
N LEU A 224 -1.50 20.63 11.00
CA LEU A 224 -0.63 19.48 10.80
C LEU A 224 0.42 19.44 11.93
N PRO A 225 0.61 18.31 12.63
CA PRO A 225 1.63 18.21 13.67
C PRO A 225 3.01 18.45 13.06
N LYS A 226 3.81 19.30 13.72
CA LYS A 226 5.20 19.54 13.35
C LYS A 226 5.95 18.22 13.48
N VAL A 227 6.33 17.62 12.36
CA VAL A 227 7.27 16.50 12.33
C VAL A 227 8.65 17.07 12.54
N GLU A 228 9.12 17.10 13.78
CA GLU A 228 10.52 17.33 14.10
C GLU A 228 11.31 16.10 13.64
N VAL A 229 12.05 16.26 12.54
CA VAL A 229 13.04 15.27 12.11
C VAL A 229 14.25 15.45 13.01
N GLU A 230 14.32 14.69 14.10
CA GLU A 230 15.57 14.54 14.86
C GLU A 230 16.63 13.98 13.91
N THR A 231 17.59 14.83 13.59
CA THR A 231 18.82 14.44 12.91
C THR A 231 19.63 13.68 13.93
N ILE A 232 19.77 12.37 13.76
CA ILE A 232 20.68 11.56 14.56
C ILE A 232 22.09 12.04 14.21
N THR A 233 22.62 12.96 15.01
CA THR A 233 24.04 13.26 15.05
C THR A 233 24.71 12.13 15.81
N GLU A 234 25.36 11.23 15.06
CA GLU A 234 26.35 10.32 15.64
C GLU A 234 27.41 11.17 16.36
N THR A 235 27.37 11.14 17.69
CA THR A 235 28.42 11.69 18.54
C THR A 235 29.45 10.59 18.77
N PRO A 236 30.74 10.82 18.47
CA PRO A 236 31.78 9.86 18.77
C PRO A 236 31.98 9.84 20.29
N ASN A 237 31.69 8.71 20.92
CA ASN A 237 31.83 8.56 22.37
C ASN A 237 33.32 8.40 22.72
N THR A 238 34.00 9.53 22.94
CA THR A 238 35.25 9.60 23.68
C THR A 238 34.95 9.58 25.16
N ALA A 239 35.18 8.46 25.83
CA ALA A 239 35.33 8.40 27.27
C ALA A 239 36.54 7.51 27.62
N ALA A 240 37.63 8.20 27.96
CA ALA A 240 38.77 7.64 28.67
C ALA A 240 38.66 8.06 30.15
N ALA A 241 39.10 7.15 31.03
CA ALA A 241 39.73 7.40 32.32
C ALA A 241 38.96 8.17 33.43
N ALA A 242 38.61 7.43 34.49
CA ALA A 242 38.93 7.79 35.88
C ALA A 242 38.91 6.51 36.73
#